data_AF-A0A1V6HGE2-F1
#
_entry.id   AF-A0A1V6HGE2-F1
#
_cell.length_a   1.000
_cell.length_b   1.000
_cell.length_c   1.000
_cell.angle_alpha   90.00
_cell.angle_beta   90.00
_cell.angle_gamma   90.00
#
_symmetry.space_group_name_H-M   'P 1'
#
loop_
_entity.id
_entity.type
_entity.pdbx_description
1 polymer ?
#
loop_
_entity_poly.entity_id
_entity_poly.type
_entity_poly.pdbx_seq_one_letter_code
_entity_poly.pdbx_strand_id
1 'polypeptide(L)'
;MRLFTTIAVAFAITVSSATTWAKPPAGDRPWMITRATDHRECSFIPAAKPADLFAYKNSKLWGKGVKALQAGRLETARKMLGDAWKKISTDLAKTFATDQCNEELIAKTLDSHVFKALPDAIPSSERFVPPQPIMLAMATLDCVSGDFEKAGLALLTEHLDQKYMAAAVALLYKAGKRGLAKSFVPNRLVVGDYNEPLWTAVDSYFLALDESDDDALNIAIKRLVELINEGIE
;
A
#
# COMPACT_ATOMS: atom_id res chain seq x y z
N MET A 1 -38.00 23.50 58.76
CA MET A 1 -36.70 24.20 58.58
C MET A 1 -35.58 23.27 59.03
N ARG A 2 -34.98 22.53 58.09
CA ARG A 2 -33.59 22.04 58.07
C ARG A 2 -33.40 21.22 56.79
N LEU A 3 -32.32 21.54 56.09
CA LEU A 3 -32.09 21.30 54.67
C LEU A 3 -31.76 19.84 54.36
N PHE A 4 -32.23 19.36 53.21
CA PHE A 4 -31.69 18.19 52.51
C PHE A 4 -30.38 18.60 51.84
N THR A 5 -29.26 18.03 52.29
CA THR A 5 -27.96 18.19 51.63
C THR A 5 -27.75 17.07 50.62
N THR A 6 -27.85 17.44 49.35
CA THR A 6 -27.51 16.63 48.19
C THR A 6 -25.97 16.50 48.11
N ILE A 7 -25.43 15.27 48.20
CA ILE A 7 -24.02 15.03 47.88
C ILE A 7 -23.95 14.76 46.38
N ALA A 8 -23.55 15.79 45.64
CA ALA A 8 -23.13 15.65 44.25
C ALA A 8 -21.71 15.06 44.23
N VAL A 9 -21.58 13.82 43.74
CA VAL A 9 -20.28 13.24 43.43
C VAL A 9 -19.89 13.71 42.03
N ALA A 10 -18.95 14.65 41.97
CA ALA A 10 -18.29 15.06 40.73
C ALA A 10 -17.28 13.97 40.34
N PHE A 11 -17.61 13.18 39.30
CA PHE A 11 -16.63 12.35 38.62
C PHE A 11 -15.76 13.23 37.73
N ALA A 12 -14.60 13.64 38.25
CA ALA A 12 -13.50 14.10 37.41
C ALA A 12 -12.93 12.88 36.68
N ILE A 13 -13.39 12.61 35.47
CA ILE A 13 -12.73 11.68 34.56
C ILE A 13 -11.55 12.46 33.95
N THR A 14 -10.41 12.42 34.62
CA THR A 14 -9.13 12.74 33.98
C THR A 14 -8.87 11.64 32.96
N VAL A 15 -9.18 11.91 31.69
CA VAL A 15 -8.77 11.06 30.56
C VAL A 15 -7.26 11.28 30.37
N SER A 16 -6.45 10.65 31.22
CA SER A 16 -5.04 10.44 30.92
C SER A 16 -4.95 9.30 29.92
N SER A 17 -5.02 9.63 28.64
CA SER A 17 -4.67 8.72 27.55
C SER A 17 -3.77 9.43 26.57
N ALA A 18 -2.63 9.90 27.08
CA ALA A 18 -1.44 9.97 26.26
C ALA A 18 -0.99 8.53 26.01
N THR A 19 -1.58 7.86 25.02
CA THR A 19 -0.95 6.70 24.38
C THR A 19 0.31 7.22 23.70
N THR A 20 1.40 7.26 24.46
CA THR A 20 2.75 7.35 23.92
C THR A 20 2.90 6.20 22.95
N TRP A 21 2.88 6.53 21.65
CA TRP A 21 3.29 5.62 20.60
C TRP A 21 4.71 5.20 20.92
N ALA A 22 4.85 4.02 21.53
CA ALA A 22 6.14 3.45 21.85
C ALA A 22 6.93 3.38 20.55
N LYS A 23 7.97 4.20 20.44
CA LYS A 23 8.97 4.09 19.38
C LYS A 23 9.46 2.64 19.44
N PRO A 24 9.23 1.81 18.41
CA PRO A 24 9.63 0.41 18.49
C PRO A 24 11.15 0.38 18.69
N PRO A 25 11.67 -0.53 19.56
CA PRO A 25 13.10 -0.60 19.82
C PRO A 25 13.84 -0.80 18.50
N ALA A 26 14.82 0.06 18.25
CA ALA A 26 15.56 0.19 16.99
C ALA A 26 16.55 -0.97 16.71
N GLY A 27 16.25 -2.18 17.19
CA GLY A 27 17.22 -3.28 17.31
C GLY A 27 17.24 -4.31 16.18
N ASP A 28 16.10 -4.78 15.66
CA ASP A 28 16.09 -6.11 15.01
C ASP A 28 15.57 -6.21 13.57
N ARG A 29 15.26 -5.09 12.88
CA ARG A 29 14.77 -5.17 11.49
C ARG A 29 15.35 -4.08 10.59
N PRO A 30 16.55 -4.26 10.01
CA PRO A 30 17.14 -3.32 9.05
C PRO A 30 16.32 -3.18 7.74
N TRP A 31 15.31 -4.03 7.53
CA TRP A 31 14.38 -3.98 6.40
C TRP A 31 13.01 -3.40 6.76
N MET A 32 12.71 -3.13 8.04
CA MET A 32 11.60 -2.24 8.33
C MET A 32 12.07 -0.88 7.86
N ILE A 33 11.47 -0.40 6.76
CA ILE A 33 11.50 1.02 6.45
C ILE A 33 10.95 1.69 7.70
N THR A 34 11.84 2.20 8.54
CA THR A 34 11.52 2.96 9.73
C THR A 34 10.65 4.08 9.18
N ARG A 35 9.34 4.00 9.42
CA ARG A 35 8.34 4.92 8.87
C ARG A 35 8.78 6.33 9.24
N ALA A 36 9.48 6.99 8.33
CA ALA A 36 9.88 8.37 8.50
C ALA A 36 8.60 9.18 8.57
N THR A 37 8.55 10.07 9.54
CA THR A 37 7.38 10.84 9.99
C THR A 37 6.72 11.71 8.92
N ASP A 38 7.30 11.82 7.72
CA ASP A 38 6.89 12.82 6.73
C ASP A 38 5.69 12.37 5.87
N HIS A 39 5.44 11.06 5.73
CA HIS A 39 4.36 10.51 4.89
C HIS A 39 3.58 9.39 5.60
N ARG A 40 2.63 9.78 6.46
CA ARG A 40 1.79 8.85 7.24
C ARG A 40 0.98 7.90 6.34
N GLU A 41 0.61 8.38 5.15
CA GLU A 41 -0.19 7.66 4.17
C GLU A 41 0.53 6.42 3.62
N CYS A 42 1.87 6.38 3.64
CA CYS A 42 2.62 5.18 3.26
C CYS A 42 2.38 4.01 4.20
N SER A 43 1.90 4.25 5.43
CA SER A 43 1.56 3.20 6.38
C SER A 43 0.32 2.40 5.97
N PHE A 44 -0.51 2.94 5.07
CA PHE A 44 -1.69 2.27 4.54
C PHE A 44 -1.33 1.15 3.56
N ILE A 45 -0.13 1.18 2.97
CA ILE A 45 0.34 0.11 2.08
C ILE A 45 0.58 -1.15 2.93
N PRO A 46 -0.13 -2.26 2.69
CA PRO A 46 0.13 -3.48 3.43
C PRO A 46 1.54 -3.97 3.14
N ALA A 47 2.30 -4.27 4.20
CA ALA A 47 3.68 -4.72 4.06
C ALA A 47 3.73 -6.08 3.36
N ALA A 48 4.66 -6.24 2.41
CA ALA A 48 4.99 -7.56 1.90
C ALA A 48 5.49 -8.46 3.05
N LYS A 49 5.01 -9.70 3.11
CA LYS A 49 5.57 -10.68 4.05
C LYS A 49 7.06 -10.87 3.71
N PRO A 50 7.97 -10.75 4.69
CA PRO A 50 9.40 -10.84 4.40
C PRO A 50 9.80 -12.15 3.72
N ALA A 51 9.19 -13.28 4.12
CA ALA A 51 9.46 -14.58 3.50
C ALA A 51 9.16 -14.58 1.98
N ASP A 52 8.01 -14.03 1.59
CA ASP A 52 7.55 -14.01 0.19
C ASP A 52 8.42 -13.07 -0.65
N LEU A 53 8.79 -11.91 -0.12
CA LEU A 53 9.71 -10.98 -0.78
C LEU A 53 11.12 -11.56 -0.89
N PHE A 54 11.62 -12.24 0.14
CA PHE A 54 12.98 -12.76 0.18
C PHE A 54 13.14 -14.07 -0.59
N ALA A 55 12.06 -14.73 -0.97
CA ALA A 55 12.09 -15.80 -1.97
C ALA A 55 12.75 -15.31 -3.28
N TYR A 56 12.57 -14.03 -3.63
CA TYR A 56 13.15 -13.42 -4.83
C TYR A 56 14.62 -13.00 -4.69
N LYS A 57 15.28 -13.18 -3.54
CA LYS A 57 16.67 -12.73 -3.33
C LYS A 57 17.67 -13.32 -4.34
N ASN A 58 17.38 -14.53 -4.84
CA ASN A 58 18.21 -15.23 -5.82
C ASN A 58 17.66 -15.13 -7.25
N SER A 59 16.56 -14.40 -7.48
CA SER A 59 16.06 -14.15 -8.85
C SER A 59 17.10 -13.39 -9.66
N LYS A 60 17.26 -13.78 -10.93
CA LYS A 60 18.15 -13.12 -11.89
C LYS A 60 17.77 -11.66 -12.12
N LEU A 61 16.47 -11.35 -12.13
CA LEU A 61 15.96 -10.00 -12.42
C LEU A 61 15.70 -9.22 -11.12
N TRP A 62 15.02 -9.84 -10.14
CA TRP A 62 14.63 -9.14 -8.91
C TRP A 62 15.72 -9.13 -7.82
N GLY A 63 16.64 -10.08 -7.84
CA GLY A 63 17.51 -10.37 -6.68
C GLY A 63 18.41 -9.22 -6.26
N LYS A 64 18.90 -8.39 -7.20
CA LYS A 64 19.72 -7.21 -6.85
C LYS A 64 18.91 -6.17 -6.07
N GLY A 65 17.68 -5.87 -6.50
CA GLY A 65 16.79 -4.95 -5.81
C GLY A 65 16.37 -5.46 -4.44
N VAL A 66 16.02 -6.74 -4.33
CA VAL A 66 15.66 -7.38 -3.05
C VAL A 66 16.83 -7.35 -2.06
N LYS A 67 18.07 -7.64 -2.50
CA LYS A 67 19.26 -7.54 -1.64
C LYS A 67 19.57 -6.11 -1.22
N ALA A 68 19.35 -5.13 -2.10
CA ALA A 68 19.51 -3.72 -1.74
C ALA A 68 18.49 -3.31 -0.66
N LEU A 69 17.23 -3.74 -0.81
CA LEU A 69 16.16 -3.49 0.15
C LEU A 69 16.45 -4.13 1.52
N GLN A 70 16.91 -5.38 1.53
CA GLN A 70 17.33 -6.08 2.76
C GLN A 70 18.46 -5.36 3.51
N ALA A 71 19.35 -4.70 2.75
CA ALA A 71 20.46 -3.92 3.31
C ALA A 71 20.07 -2.49 3.68
N GLY A 72 18.78 -2.12 3.67
CA GLY A 72 18.30 -0.77 3.99
C GLY A 72 18.63 0.30 2.94
N ARG A 73 19.10 -0.08 1.74
CA ARG A 73 19.48 0.86 0.68
C ARG A 73 18.28 1.22 -0.20
N LEU A 74 17.36 2.00 0.36
CA LEU A 74 16.02 2.24 -0.22
C LEU A 74 16.04 2.82 -1.63
N GLU A 75 16.76 3.92 -1.88
CA GLU A 75 16.84 4.51 -3.23
C GLU A 75 17.49 3.55 -4.25
N THR A 76 18.49 2.79 -3.81
CA THR A 76 19.12 1.79 -4.67
C THR A 76 18.15 0.68 -5.01
N ALA A 77 17.39 0.20 -4.02
CA ALA A 77 16.37 -0.82 -4.20
C ALA A 77 15.26 -0.33 -5.14
N ARG A 78 14.77 0.90 -4.94
CA ARG A 78 13.73 1.51 -5.78
C ARG A 78 14.14 1.54 -7.24
N LYS A 79 15.36 2.03 -7.51
CA LYS A 79 15.93 2.04 -8.86
C LYS A 79 16.06 0.63 -9.45
N MET A 80 16.69 -0.29 -8.72
CA MET A 80 16.95 -1.64 -9.21
C MET A 80 15.67 -2.45 -9.48
N LEU A 81 14.66 -2.34 -8.61
CA LEU A 81 13.36 -2.99 -8.82
C LEU A 81 12.61 -2.34 -9.99
N GLY A 82 12.62 -1.00 -10.10
CA GLY A 82 12.04 -0.29 -11.24
C GLY A 82 12.67 -0.67 -12.58
N ASP A 83 14.01 -0.72 -12.64
CA ASP A 83 14.75 -1.12 -13.84
C ASP A 83 14.47 -2.59 -14.23
N ALA A 84 14.38 -3.49 -13.23
CA ALA A 84 14.02 -4.88 -13.46
C ALA A 84 12.61 -5.00 -14.06
N TRP A 85 11.62 -4.28 -13.49
CA TRP A 85 10.26 -4.28 -14.02
C TRP A 85 10.19 -3.71 -15.44
N LYS A 86 10.88 -2.59 -15.70
CA LYS A 86 10.94 -1.98 -17.04
C LYS A 86 11.48 -2.97 -18.06
N LYS A 87 12.51 -3.75 -17.71
CA LYS A 87 13.06 -4.79 -18.58
C LYS A 87 12.03 -5.89 -18.84
N ILE A 88 11.43 -6.47 -17.80
CA ILE A 88 10.44 -7.56 -17.91
C ILE A 88 9.25 -7.12 -18.77
N SER A 89 8.68 -5.95 -18.48
CA SER A 89 7.53 -5.42 -19.22
C SER A 89 7.85 -5.11 -20.68
N THR A 90 9.06 -4.61 -20.98
CA THR A 90 9.50 -4.37 -22.37
C THR A 90 9.67 -5.70 -23.12
N ASP A 91 10.29 -6.70 -22.49
CA ASP A 91 10.52 -8.02 -23.09
C ASP A 91 9.17 -8.70 -23.41
N LEU A 92 8.22 -8.65 -22.46
CA LEU A 92 6.86 -9.16 -22.67
C LEU A 92 6.11 -8.38 -23.77
N ALA A 93 6.09 -7.05 -23.71
CA ALA A 93 5.38 -6.23 -24.68
C ALA A 93 5.90 -6.44 -26.12
N LYS A 94 7.23 -6.57 -26.28
CA LYS A 94 7.85 -6.83 -27.60
C LYS A 94 7.41 -8.18 -28.17
N THR A 95 7.25 -9.20 -27.33
CA THR A 95 6.82 -10.53 -27.77
C THR A 95 5.37 -10.56 -28.25
N PHE A 96 4.51 -9.68 -27.75
CA PHE A 96 3.10 -9.56 -28.15
C PHE A 96 2.83 -8.41 -29.13
N ALA A 97 3.88 -7.82 -29.73
CA ALA A 97 3.70 -6.76 -30.72
C ALA A 97 2.94 -7.27 -31.97
N THR A 98 1.99 -6.47 -32.44
CA THR A 98 0.88 -6.85 -33.34
C THR A 98 1.27 -7.43 -34.70
N ASP A 99 2.52 -7.26 -35.13
CA ASP A 99 2.90 -7.46 -36.52
C ASP A 99 3.60 -8.81 -36.77
N GLN A 100 3.82 -9.62 -35.72
CA GLN A 100 4.48 -10.92 -35.82
C GLN A 100 3.88 -11.92 -34.82
N CYS A 101 2.97 -12.79 -35.27
CA CYS A 101 2.51 -13.93 -34.47
C CYS A 101 3.56 -15.05 -34.52
N ASN A 102 4.60 -14.94 -33.67
CA ASN A 102 5.61 -15.97 -33.50
C ASN A 102 5.30 -16.80 -32.23
N GLU A 103 4.51 -17.85 -32.39
CA GLU A 103 4.04 -18.70 -31.30
C GLU A 103 5.18 -19.32 -30.47
N GLU A 104 6.28 -19.73 -31.13
CA GLU A 104 7.44 -20.30 -30.45
C GLU A 104 8.13 -19.27 -29.55
N LEU A 105 8.32 -18.05 -30.05
CA LEU A 105 8.88 -16.94 -29.25
C LEU A 105 7.94 -16.57 -28.09
N ILE A 106 6.62 -16.55 -28.33
CA ILE A 106 5.62 -16.29 -27.30
C ILE A 106 5.70 -17.34 -26.18
N ALA A 107 5.64 -18.62 -26.51
CA ALA A 107 5.73 -19.71 -25.55
C ALA A 107 7.03 -19.62 -24.73
N LYS A 108 8.16 -19.41 -25.40
CA LYS A 108 9.47 -19.27 -24.75
C LYS A 108 9.56 -18.08 -23.80
N THR A 109 9.02 -16.92 -24.19
CA THR A 109 9.00 -15.73 -23.33
C THR A 109 8.12 -15.97 -22.11
N LEU A 110 6.93 -16.54 -22.29
CA LEU A 110 6.01 -16.88 -21.20
C LEU A 110 6.63 -17.91 -20.24
N ASP A 111 7.30 -18.95 -20.73
CA ASP A 111 8.02 -19.92 -19.88
C ASP A 111 9.13 -19.25 -19.05
N SER A 112 9.83 -18.27 -19.63
CA SER A 112 10.94 -17.61 -18.96
C SER A 112 10.53 -16.64 -17.85
N HIS A 113 9.34 -16.04 -17.96
CA HIS A 113 8.86 -14.98 -17.05
C HIS A 113 7.63 -15.36 -16.24
N VAL A 114 6.70 -16.13 -16.79
CA VAL A 114 5.34 -16.33 -16.25
C VAL A 114 5.16 -17.74 -15.68
N PHE A 115 5.58 -18.79 -16.39
CA PHE A 115 5.26 -20.19 -16.01
C PHE A 115 6.31 -20.89 -15.14
N LYS A 116 7.12 -20.15 -14.39
CA LYS A 116 8.12 -20.70 -13.46
C LYS A 116 7.68 -20.62 -12.01
N ALA A 117 8.28 -21.44 -11.14
CA ALA A 117 7.92 -21.56 -9.72
C ALA A 117 7.96 -20.22 -8.94
N LEU A 118 8.87 -19.32 -9.30
CA LEU A 118 8.90 -17.92 -8.82
C LEU A 118 8.82 -17.00 -10.03
N PRO A 119 7.60 -16.66 -10.50
CA PRO A 119 7.42 -15.91 -11.74
C PRO A 119 7.98 -14.50 -11.62
N ASP A 120 8.51 -13.97 -12.73
CA ASP A 120 8.90 -12.56 -12.81
C ASP A 120 7.71 -11.65 -13.10
N ALA A 121 6.62 -12.19 -13.66
CA ALA A 121 5.41 -11.46 -14.00
C ALA A 121 4.16 -12.35 -13.83
N ILE A 122 3.04 -11.74 -13.44
CA ILE A 122 1.74 -12.41 -13.31
C ILE A 122 0.78 -11.83 -14.37
N PRO A 123 -0.03 -12.65 -15.08
CA PRO A 123 -1.03 -12.16 -16.03
C PRO A 123 -2.20 -11.47 -15.32
N SER A 124 -2.62 -10.28 -15.75
CA SER A 124 -3.87 -9.55 -15.42
C SER A 124 -4.78 -9.50 -16.64
N SER A 125 -6.00 -8.98 -16.52
CA SER A 125 -6.98 -8.92 -17.61
C SER A 125 -6.42 -8.26 -18.88
N GLU A 126 -5.70 -7.15 -18.72
CA GLU A 126 -5.21 -6.33 -19.83
C GLU A 126 -3.69 -6.31 -19.98
N ARG A 127 -2.94 -6.78 -18.97
CA ARG A 127 -1.48 -6.63 -18.93
C ARG A 127 -0.79 -7.61 -17.99
N PHE A 128 0.53 -7.66 -18.04
CA PHE A 128 1.34 -8.30 -17.01
C PHE A 128 1.67 -7.32 -15.87
N VAL A 129 1.77 -7.85 -14.65
CA VAL A 129 2.14 -7.08 -13.44
C VAL A 129 3.27 -7.78 -12.66
N PRO A 130 4.04 -7.06 -11.81
CA PRO A 130 4.99 -7.70 -10.93
C PRO A 130 4.28 -8.64 -9.93
N PRO A 131 4.96 -9.69 -9.43
CA PRO A 131 4.43 -10.48 -8.32
C PRO A 131 4.12 -9.60 -7.11
N GLN A 132 3.04 -9.92 -6.39
CA GLN A 132 2.54 -9.16 -5.24
C GLN A 132 3.63 -8.69 -4.25
N PRO A 133 4.53 -9.54 -3.72
CA PRO A 133 5.52 -9.07 -2.75
C PRO A 133 6.49 -8.03 -3.35
N ILE A 134 6.81 -8.13 -4.64
CA ILE A 134 7.65 -7.16 -5.34
C ILE A 134 6.89 -5.86 -5.57
N MET A 135 5.65 -5.94 -6.02
CA MET A 135 4.77 -4.78 -6.23
C MET A 135 4.56 -3.98 -4.95
N LEU A 136 4.30 -4.64 -3.81
CA LEU A 136 4.16 -3.98 -2.51
C LEU A 136 5.46 -3.31 -2.06
N ALA A 137 6.60 -3.95 -2.29
CA ALA A 137 7.90 -3.34 -2.01
C ALA A 137 8.14 -2.10 -2.89
N MET A 138 7.82 -2.17 -4.19
CA MET A 138 7.93 -1.04 -5.11
C MET A 138 7.00 0.12 -4.72
N ALA A 139 5.72 -0.16 -4.45
CA ALA A 139 4.75 0.86 -4.02
C ALA A 139 5.19 1.55 -2.73
N THR A 140 5.72 0.78 -1.76
CA THR A 140 6.25 1.35 -0.52
C THR A 140 7.44 2.26 -0.77
N LEU A 141 8.39 1.83 -1.61
CA LEU A 141 9.57 2.62 -1.96
C LEU A 141 9.22 3.90 -2.73
N ASP A 142 8.28 3.82 -3.67
CA ASP A 142 7.80 5.00 -4.40
C ASP A 142 7.09 5.99 -3.45
N CYS A 143 6.22 5.50 -2.55
CA CYS A 143 5.55 6.34 -1.56
C CYS A 143 6.52 7.06 -0.63
N VAL A 144 7.51 6.34 -0.09
CA VAL A 144 8.52 6.91 0.82
C VAL A 144 9.40 7.93 0.10
N SER A 145 9.57 7.81 -1.22
CA SER A 145 10.24 8.82 -2.05
C SER A 145 9.36 10.03 -2.43
N GLY A 146 8.10 10.05 -2.00
CA GLY A 146 7.12 11.11 -2.29
C GLY A 146 6.35 10.93 -3.60
N ASP A 147 6.55 9.83 -4.33
CA ASP A 147 5.85 9.54 -5.58
C ASP A 147 4.53 8.79 -5.29
N PHE A 148 3.58 9.50 -4.70
CA PHE A 148 2.30 8.93 -4.26
C PHE A 148 1.43 8.46 -5.42
N GLU A 149 1.48 9.15 -6.57
CA GLU A 149 0.72 8.75 -7.76
C GLU A 149 1.18 7.37 -8.24
N LYS A 150 2.49 7.20 -8.41
CA LYS A 150 3.05 5.93 -8.87
C LYS A 150 2.83 4.82 -7.84
N ALA A 151 2.99 5.12 -6.55
CA ALA A 151 2.69 4.17 -5.48
C ALA A 151 1.22 3.73 -5.49
N GLY A 152 0.28 4.66 -5.65
CA GLY A 152 -1.15 4.36 -5.73
C GLY A 152 -1.52 3.54 -6.97
N LEU A 153 -1.02 3.95 -8.15
CA LEU A 153 -1.26 3.22 -9.40
C LEU A 153 -0.72 1.78 -9.37
N ALA A 154 0.41 1.54 -8.70
CA ALA A 154 0.95 0.20 -8.53
C ALA A 154 0.01 -0.72 -7.74
N LEU A 155 -0.83 -0.17 -6.86
CA LEU A 155 -1.76 -0.94 -6.03
C LEU A 155 -3.13 -1.17 -6.69
N LEU A 156 -3.41 -0.52 -7.82
CA LEU A 156 -4.64 -0.70 -8.61
C LEU A 156 -4.51 -1.82 -9.65
N THR A 157 -3.87 -2.94 -9.28
CA THR A 157 -3.81 -4.12 -10.14
C THR A 157 -4.91 -5.09 -9.73
N GLU A 158 -5.55 -5.75 -10.69
CA GLU A 158 -6.77 -6.55 -10.45
C GLU A 158 -6.55 -7.78 -9.57
N HIS A 159 -5.29 -8.20 -9.41
CA HIS A 159 -4.91 -9.30 -8.53
C HIS A 159 -4.87 -8.91 -7.05
N LEU A 160 -5.04 -7.61 -6.78
CA LEU A 160 -4.97 -7.10 -5.44
C LEU A 160 -6.38 -6.95 -4.86
N ASP A 161 -6.55 -7.62 -3.73
CA ASP A 161 -7.68 -7.52 -2.82
C ASP A 161 -8.03 -6.06 -2.47
N GLN A 162 -9.27 -5.83 -2.06
CA GLN A 162 -9.86 -4.51 -1.84
C GLN A 162 -9.10 -3.65 -0.82
N LYS A 163 -8.39 -4.28 0.13
CA LYS A 163 -7.48 -3.57 1.05
C LYS A 163 -6.37 -2.77 0.36
N TYR A 164 -5.89 -3.23 -0.78
CA TYR A 164 -4.87 -2.52 -1.55
C TYR A 164 -5.47 -1.34 -2.32
N MET A 165 -6.73 -1.46 -2.74
CA MET A 165 -7.49 -0.38 -3.34
C MET A 165 -7.68 0.77 -2.34
N ALA A 166 -7.96 0.47 -1.07
CA ALA A 166 -8.01 1.46 0.01
C ALA A 166 -6.70 2.26 0.17
N ALA A 167 -5.57 1.56 0.21
CA ALA A 167 -4.26 2.21 0.21
C ALA A 167 -4.02 3.03 -1.07
N ALA A 168 -4.38 2.49 -2.24
CA ALA A 168 -4.23 3.17 -3.52
C ALA A 168 -4.99 4.50 -3.57
N VAL A 169 -6.24 4.51 -3.11
CA VAL A 169 -7.11 5.69 -3.11
C VAL A 169 -6.51 6.78 -2.22
N ALA A 170 -6.07 6.44 -1.00
CA ALA A 170 -5.42 7.39 -0.11
C ALA A 170 -4.16 8.04 -0.74
N LEU A 171 -3.35 7.23 -1.43
CA LEU A 171 -2.13 7.70 -2.11
C LEU A 171 -2.44 8.58 -3.32
N LEU A 172 -3.41 8.19 -4.15
CA LEU A 172 -3.85 9.00 -5.28
C LEU A 172 -4.46 10.33 -4.83
N TYR A 173 -5.18 10.34 -3.71
CA TYR A 173 -5.65 11.56 -3.08
C TYR A 173 -4.51 12.46 -2.62
N LYS A 174 -3.49 11.91 -1.96
CA LYS A 174 -2.28 12.65 -1.58
C LYS A 174 -1.59 13.26 -2.80
N ALA A 175 -1.62 12.56 -3.94
CA ALA A 175 -1.09 13.03 -5.21
C ALA A 175 -1.98 14.08 -5.93
N GLY A 176 -3.13 14.47 -5.36
CA GLY A 176 -4.09 15.37 -6.01
C GLY A 176 -4.92 14.72 -7.13
N LYS A 177 -4.85 13.39 -7.30
CA LYS A 177 -5.56 12.63 -8.35
C LYS A 177 -6.92 12.13 -7.88
N ARG A 178 -7.71 13.02 -7.25
CA ARG A 178 -9.02 12.68 -6.64
C ARG A 178 -10.00 12.07 -7.64
N GLY A 179 -10.10 12.63 -8.86
CA GLY A 179 -11.00 12.12 -9.89
C GLY A 179 -10.67 10.69 -10.31
N LEU A 180 -9.37 10.38 -10.41
CA LEU A 180 -8.89 9.04 -10.71
C LEU A 180 -9.14 8.08 -9.54
N ALA A 181 -8.88 8.51 -8.30
CA ALA A 181 -9.17 7.71 -7.12
C ALA A 181 -10.65 7.32 -7.03
N LYS A 182 -11.56 8.25 -7.35
CA LYS A 182 -13.01 8.01 -7.36
C LYS A 182 -13.46 7.04 -8.45
N SER A 183 -12.77 6.94 -9.59
CA SER A 183 -13.15 6.02 -10.67
C SER A 183 -12.82 4.56 -10.38
N PHE A 184 -11.90 4.28 -9.45
CA PHE A 184 -11.49 2.91 -9.11
C PHE A 184 -12.22 2.33 -7.90
N VAL A 185 -12.90 3.16 -7.11
CA VAL A 185 -13.65 2.70 -5.93
C VAL A 185 -15.03 2.20 -6.38
N PRO A 186 -15.41 0.94 -6.09
CA PRO A 186 -16.79 0.52 -6.29
C PRO A 186 -17.72 1.45 -5.50
N ASN A 187 -18.89 1.76 -6.05
CA ASN A 187 -19.83 2.74 -5.49
C ASN A 187 -20.26 2.47 -4.04
N ARG A 188 -19.97 1.27 -3.50
CA ARG A 188 -20.25 0.89 -2.13
C ARG A 188 -19.22 -0.14 -1.65
N LEU A 189 -18.65 0.08 -0.48
CA LEU A 189 -17.85 -0.90 0.25
C LEU A 189 -18.54 -1.12 1.60
N VAL A 190 -18.81 -2.38 1.94
CA VAL A 190 -19.44 -2.76 3.21
C VAL A 190 -18.35 -3.36 4.08
N VAL A 191 -18.00 -2.69 5.18
CA VAL A 191 -17.00 -3.19 6.14
C VAL A 191 -17.54 -2.98 7.55
N GLY A 192 -17.85 -4.06 8.24
CA GLY A 192 -18.47 -4.01 9.57
C GLY A 192 -19.72 -3.11 9.58
N ASP A 193 -19.75 -2.12 10.48
CA ASP A 193 -20.85 -1.15 10.59
C ASP A 193 -20.77 0.01 9.58
N TYR A 194 -19.70 0.09 8.76
CA TYR A 194 -19.51 1.16 7.80
C TYR A 194 -20.12 0.81 6.45
N ASN A 195 -21.08 1.62 6.04
CA ASN A 195 -21.82 1.48 4.80
C ASN A 195 -21.69 2.73 3.92
N GLU A 196 -20.45 3.00 3.48
CA GLU A 196 -20.16 4.17 2.65
C GLU A 196 -19.07 3.88 1.61
N PRO A 197 -18.96 4.68 0.55
CA PRO A 197 -17.87 4.54 -0.41
C PRO A 197 -16.51 4.82 0.25
N LEU A 198 -15.48 4.02 0.00
CA LEU A 198 -14.13 4.24 0.56
C LEU A 198 -13.58 5.66 0.35
N TRP A 199 -13.96 6.33 -0.74
CA TRP A 199 -13.51 7.70 -0.99
C TRP A 199 -14.03 8.71 0.05
N THR A 200 -15.17 8.47 0.73
CA THR A 200 -15.65 9.36 1.80
C THR A 200 -14.80 9.25 3.06
N ALA A 201 -14.33 8.04 3.40
CA ALA A 201 -13.38 7.84 4.50
C ALA A 201 -12.04 8.52 4.21
N VAL A 202 -11.58 8.45 2.96
CA VAL A 202 -10.36 9.15 2.51
C VAL A 202 -10.55 10.67 2.49
N ASP A 203 -11.68 11.18 2.00
CA ASP A 203 -12.03 12.61 2.05
C ASP A 203 -12.00 13.13 3.50
N SER A 204 -12.59 12.38 4.43
CA SER A 204 -12.63 12.74 5.86
C SER A 204 -11.23 12.81 6.47
N TYR A 205 -10.33 11.89 6.10
CA TYR A 205 -8.93 11.90 6.54
C TYR A 205 -8.20 13.16 6.06
N PHE A 206 -8.32 13.50 4.78
CA PHE A 206 -7.63 14.67 4.23
C PHE A 206 -8.23 15.98 4.74
N LEU A 207 -9.55 16.03 4.96
CA LEU A 207 -10.20 17.18 5.59
C LEU A 207 -9.68 17.41 7.01
N ALA A 208 -9.65 16.36 7.84
CA ALA A 208 -9.13 16.45 9.20
C ALA A 208 -7.65 16.84 9.24
N LEU A 209 -6.86 16.34 8.27
CA LEU A 209 -5.44 16.72 8.12
C LEU A 209 -5.28 18.20 7.75
N ASP A 210 -6.09 18.70 6.81
CA ASP A 210 -6.06 20.11 6.37
C ASP A 210 -6.52 21.06 7.48
N GLU A 211 -7.50 20.63 8.30
CA GLU A 211 -8.03 21.38 9.44
C GLU A 211 -7.15 21.30 10.69
N SER A 212 -6.13 20.43 10.69
CA SER A 212 -5.29 20.14 11.87
C SER A 212 -6.10 19.72 13.11
N ASP A 213 -7.23 19.02 12.89
CA ASP A 213 -8.07 18.48 13.95
C ASP A 213 -7.59 17.06 14.30
N ASP A 214 -6.83 16.95 15.40
CA ASP A 214 -6.24 15.70 15.84
C ASP A 214 -7.29 14.63 16.22
N ASP A 215 -8.44 15.03 16.74
CA ASP A 215 -9.51 14.09 17.13
C ASP A 215 -10.21 13.54 15.89
N ALA A 216 -10.57 14.42 14.94
CA ALA A 216 -11.12 14.01 13.65
C ALA A 216 -10.13 13.16 12.85
N LEU A 217 -8.84 13.50 12.90
CA LEU A 217 -7.77 12.75 12.22
C LEU A 217 -7.62 11.34 12.79
N ASN A 218 -7.65 11.19 14.11
CA ASN A 218 -7.59 9.87 14.75
C ASN A 218 -8.80 8.99 14.40
N ILE A 219 -10.00 9.57 14.36
CA ILE A 219 -11.22 8.88 13.93
C ILE A 219 -11.10 8.43 12.47
N ALA A 220 -10.67 9.32 11.58
CA ALA A 220 -10.51 9.04 10.16
C ALA A 220 -9.43 7.98 9.88
N ILE A 221 -8.31 8.01 10.62
CA ILE A 221 -7.27 6.98 10.54
C ILE A 221 -7.81 5.63 10.98
N LYS A 222 -8.47 5.56 12.14
CA LYS A 222 -9.03 4.31 12.67
C LYS A 222 -9.97 3.67 11.65
N ARG A 223 -10.86 4.49 11.09
CA ARG A 223 -11.80 4.10 10.04
C ARG A 223 -11.10 3.57 8.78
N LEU A 224 -10.09 4.28 8.27
CA LEU A 224 -9.31 3.83 7.10
C LEU A 224 -8.58 2.53 7.38
N VAL A 225 -8.02 2.36 8.58
CA VAL A 225 -7.33 1.14 8.98
C VAL A 225 -8.28 -0.06 9.09
N GLU A 226 -9.50 0.13 9.61
CA GLU A 226 -10.54 -0.90 9.63
C GLU A 226 -10.94 -1.31 8.20
N LEU A 227 -11.17 -0.33 7.30
CA LEU A 227 -11.43 -0.58 5.88
C LEU A 227 -10.29 -1.33 5.17
N ILE A 228 -9.04 -1.07 5.54
CA ILE A 228 -7.86 -1.74 4.97
C ILE A 228 -7.66 -3.15 5.56
N ASN A 229 -7.96 -3.37 6.84
CA ASN A 229 -7.59 -4.61 7.52
C ASN A 229 -8.66 -5.69 7.51
N GLU A 230 -9.95 -5.33 7.57
CA GLU A 230 -11.01 -6.33 7.72
C GLU A 230 -11.32 -7.08 6.41
N GLY A 231 -10.90 -6.53 5.26
CA GLY A 231 -11.36 -7.04 3.97
C GLY A 231 -12.85 -6.74 3.83
N ILE A 232 -13.22 -6.13 2.73
CA ILE A 232 -14.63 -5.91 2.43
C ILE A 232 -15.19 -7.29 2.06
N GLU A 233 -16.17 -7.77 2.84
CA GLU A 233 -16.90 -9.01 2.55
C GLU A 233 -17.66 -8.94 1.21
#